data_AF-A0A2V7HI71-F1
#
_entry.id   AF-A0A2V7HI71-F1
#
_cell.length_a   1.000
_cell.length_b   1.000
_cell.length_c   1.000
_cell.angle_alpha   90.00
_cell.angle_beta   90.00
_cell.angle_gamma   90.00
#
_symmetry.space_group_name_H-M   'P 1'
#
loop_
_entity.id
_entity.type
_entity.pdbx_description
1 polymer ?
#
loop_
_entity_poly.entity_id
_entity_poly.type
_entity_poly.pdbx_seq_one_letter_code
_entity_poly.pdbx_strand_id
1 'polypeptide(L)'
;RVPESWNWPVGVSLSLEAGYQRRAFSADTWTLEIRPIVDQKLGRWYWAFNPALERSLKGENAGRGFGFTPAAKVSYEVTPRVAAGLEYYGDIGPIDRIDRPRDQQHLVFPVLDIDLGPRWELNIGAGAGLTSGSDRLIVKVIFGYRFGPLPERSALAYPSRAAATKPPGRIPHALFHHRHHPGADARAHEHARVRAVLAAARR
;
A
#
# COMPACT_ATOMS: atom_id res chain seq x y z
N ARG A 1 -5.83 16.61 3.99
CA ARG A 1 -4.65 16.75 4.87
C ARG A 1 -4.92 17.89 5.83
N VAL A 2 -4.48 17.79 7.08
CA VAL A 2 -4.57 18.91 8.04
C VAL A 2 -3.81 20.12 7.46
N PRO A 3 -4.36 21.35 7.56
CA PRO A 3 -3.69 22.55 7.09
C PRO A 3 -2.34 22.79 7.78
N GLU A 4 -1.35 23.27 7.03
CA GLU A 4 -0.03 23.61 7.58
C GLU A 4 -0.12 24.71 8.66
N SER A 5 -1.10 25.60 8.58
CA SER A 5 -1.33 26.68 9.54
C SER A 5 -1.60 26.22 10.97
N TRP A 6 -1.97 24.95 11.16
CA TRP A 6 -2.24 24.39 12.49
C TRP A 6 -0.94 24.01 13.22
N ASN A 7 0.23 24.10 12.56
CA ASN A 7 1.56 23.86 13.13
C ASN A 7 1.69 22.52 13.87
N TRP A 8 1.01 21.48 13.38
CA TRP A 8 1.19 20.13 13.91
C TRP A 8 2.61 19.62 13.61
N PRO A 9 3.23 18.88 14.55
CA PRO A 9 4.59 18.37 14.34
C PRO A 9 4.65 17.35 13.20
N VAL A 10 3.52 16.72 12.89
CA VAL A 10 3.37 15.69 11.85
C VAL A 10 2.22 16.04 10.91
N GLY A 11 2.31 15.56 9.68
CA GLY A 11 1.21 15.53 8.74
C GLY A 11 0.17 14.50 9.15
N VAL A 12 -1.11 14.87 9.01
CA VAL A 12 -2.22 13.95 9.21
C VAL A 12 -3.18 14.06 8.03
N SER A 13 -3.61 12.91 7.51
CA SER A 13 -4.64 12.82 6.47
C SER A 13 -5.48 11.56 6.63
N LEU A 14 -6.60 11.53 5.91
CA LEU A 14 -7.53 10.41 5.90
C LEU A 14 -7.84 10.05 4.45
N SER A 15 -7.77 8.76 4.15
CA SER A 15 -8.22 8.16 2.90
C SER A 15 -9.40 7.23 3.18
N LEU A 16 -10.41 7.30 2.32
CA LEU A 16 -11.58 6.43 2.34
C LEU A 16 -11.71 5.79 0.97
N GLU A 17 -11.74 4.46 0.90
CA GLU A 17 -11.84 3.71 -0.35
C GLU A 17 -12.99 2.71 -0.29
N ALA A 18 -13.91 2.78 -1.26
CA ALA A 18 -14.92 1.76 -1.49
C ALA A 18 -14.57 1.00 -2.78
N GLY A 19 -14.45 -0.32 -2.68
CA GLY A 19 -14.03 -1.19 -3.76
C GLY A 19 -15.14 -2.15 -4.18
N TYR A 20 -15.35 -2.29 -5.49
CA TYR A 20 -16.16 -3.37 -6.06
C TYR A 20 -15.27 -4.33 -6.85
N GLN A 21 -15.43 -5.62 -6.58
CA GLN A 21 -14.80 -6.70 -7.35
C GLN A 21 -15.86 -7.74 -7.72
N ARG A 22 -15.78 -8.28 -8.95
CA ARG A 22 -16.66 -9.38 -9.35
C ARG A 22 -16.31 -10.63 -8.54
N ARG A 23 -17.32 -11.43 -8.20
CA ARG A 23 -17.15 -12.64 -7.39
C ARG A 23 -16.17 -13.66 -7.98
N ALA A 24 -15.98 -13.64 -9.30
CA ALA A 24 -14.99 -14.47 -9.99
C ALA A 24 -13.52 -14.18 -9.58
N PHE A 25 -13.25 -13.02 -8.97
CA PHE A 25 -11.90 -12.59 -8.58
C PHE A 25 -11.73 -12.40 -7.07
N SER A 26 -12.81 -12.27 -6.32
CA SER A 26 -12.80 -12.10 -4.86
C SER A 26 -14.05 -12.69 -4.24
N ALA A 27 -13.90 -13.37 -3.09
CA ALA A 27 -15.01 -13.81 -2.26
C ALA A 27 -15.79 -12.62 -1.66
N ASP A 28 -15.10 -11.49 -1.48
CA ASP A 28 -15.67 -10.23 -1.01
C ASP A 28 -15.80 -9.25 -2.17
N THR A 29 -17.06 -8.95 -2.51
CA THR A 29 -17.43 -8.20 -3.72
C THR A 29 -17.54 -6.71 -3.48
N TRP A 30 -17.83 -6.29 -2.25
CA TRP A 30 -17.79 -4.90 -1.83
C TRP A 30 -16.96 -4.76 -0.58
N THR A 31 -16.01 -3.83 -0.58
CA THR A 31 -15.11 -3.54 0.55
C THR A 31 -15.11 -2.06 0.85
N LEU A 32 -14.91 -1.71 2.11
CA LEU A 32 -14.64 -0.36 2.61
C LEU A 32 -13.29 -0.37 3.31
N GLU A 33 -12.46 0.63 3.03
CA GLU A 33 -11.20 0.90 3.72
C GLU A 33 -11.21 2.32 4.28
N ILE A 34 -10.80 2.45 5.53
CA ILE A 34 -10.57 3.71 6.23
C ILE A 34 -9.08 3.73 6.60
N ARG A 35 -8.30 4.59 5.95
CA ARG A 35 -6.86 4.68 6.15
C ARG A 35 -6.48 6.06 6.67
N PRO A 36 -6.37 6.23 8.01
CA PRO A 36 -5.61 7.33 8.58
C PRO A 36 -4.17 7.24 8.10
N ILE A 37 -3.54 8.39 7.92
CA ILE A 37 -2.14 8.49 7.49
C ILE A 37 -1.50 9.55 8.37
N VAL A 38 -0.45 9.16 9.10
CA VAL A 38 0.41 10.06 9.85
C VAL A 38 1.78 10.02 9.19
N ASP A 39 2.31 11.17 8.80
CA ASP A 39 3.57 11.24 8.07
C ASP A 39 4.41 12.47 8.41
N GLN A 40 5.72 12.37 8.19
CA GLN A 40 6.61 13.49 8.42
C GLN A 40 7.88 13.38 7.58
N LYS A 41 8.36 14.53 7.11
CA LYS A 41 9.71 14.67 6.54
C LYS A 41 10.61 15.42 7.51
N LEU A 42 11.77 14.84 7.82
CA LEU A 42 12.80 15.40 8.68
C LEU A 42 14.13 15.46 7.91
N GLY A 43 14.40 16.62 7.30
CA GLY A 43 15.57 16.76 6.42
C GLY A 43 15.48 15.80 5.22
N ARG A 44 16.40 14.83 5.16
CA ARG A 44 16.44 13.77 4.12
C ARG A 44 15.67 12.51 4.51
N TRP A 45 15.18 12.42 5.75
CA TRP A 45 14.37 11.30 6.22
C TRP A 45 12.90 11.57 5.97
N TYR A 46 12.16 10.52 5.63
CA TYR A 46 10.71 10.53 5.58
C TYR A 46 10.18 9.27 6.26
N TRP A 47 9.09 9.41 7.02
CA TRP A 47 8.36 8.28 7.56
C TRP A 47 6.85 8.49 7.45
N ALA A 48 6.13 7.37 7.39
CA ALA A 48 4.68 7.34 7.39
C ALA A 48 4.15 6.11 8.11
N PHE A 49 2.99 6.25 8.75
CA PHE A 49 2.25 5.17 9.38
C PHE A 49 0.76 5.28 9.02
N ASN A 50 0.21 4.16 8.57
CA ASN A 50 -1.13 4.02 8.02
C ASN A 50 -1.87 2.92 8.79
N PRO A 51 -2.51 3.22 9.94
CA PRO A 51 -3.29 2.23 10.71
C PRO A 51 -4.65 1.96 10.05
N ALA A 52 -4.65 1.30 8.89
CA ALA A 52 -5.86 1.12 8.10
C ALA A 52 -6.84 0.14 8.76
N LEU A 53 -8.13 0.43 8.61
CA LEU A 53 -9.25 -0.42 8.97
C LEU A 53 -10.00 -0.81 7.70
N GLU A 54 -10.30 -2.09 7.53
CA GLU A 54 -10.95 -2.61 6.35
C GLU A 54 -12.16 -3.46 6.72
N ARG A 55 -13.22 -3.40 5.92
CA ARG A 55 -14.42 -4.19 6.13
C ARG A 55 -15.01 -4.65 4.81
N SER A 56 -15.33 -5.94 4.73
CA SER A 56 -16.17 -6.46 3.66
C SER A 56 -17.63 -6.05 3.92
N LEU A 57 -18.24 -5.36 2.97
CA LEU A 57 -19.65 -4.97 3.02
C LEU A 57 -20.55 -6.07 2.43
N LYS A 58 -20.02 -6.85 1.49
CA LYS A 58 -20.73 -7.97 0.85
C LYS A 58 -19.77 -9.07 0.42
N GLY A 59 -20.01 -10.29 0.90
CA GLY A 59 -19.16 -11.44 0.63
C GLY A 59 -19.09 -12.38 1.82
N GLU A 60 -18.15 -13.32 1.78
CA GLU A 60 -17.96 -14.33 2.82
C GLU A 60 -17.49 -13.72 4.14
N ASN A 61 -16.76 -12.60 4.12
CA ASN A 61 -16.29 -11.95 5.33
C ASN A 61 -17.17 -10.78 5.79
N ALA A 62 -18.37 -10.57 5.22
CA ALA A 62 -19.22 -9.42 5.56
C ALA A 62 -19.61 -9.33 7.05
N GLY A 63 -19.64 -10.48 7.74
CA GLY A 63 -19.91 -10.59 9.17
C GLY A 63 -18.67 -10.51 10.07
N ARG A 64 -17.46 -10.40 9.54
CA ARG A 64 -16.21 -10.45 10.34
C ARG A 64 -15.80 -9.13 10.98
N GLY A 65 -16.60 -8.07 10.82
CA GLY A 65 -16.27 -6.76 11.37
C GLY A 65 -15.15 -6.04 10.63
N PHE A 66 -14.45 -5.13 11.31
CA PHE A 66 -13.30 -4.42 10.76
C PHE A 66 -12.01 -5.20 11.02
N GLY A 67 -11.27 -5.51 9.95
CA GLY A 67 -9.89 -5.95 10.01
C GLY A 67 -8.94 -4.77 10.22
N PHE A 68 -7.79 -5.03 10.84
CA PHE A 68 -6.72 -4.04 11.00
C PHE A 68 -5.51 -4.38 10.13
N THR A 69 -5.21 -3.49 9.20
CA THR A 69 -4.16 -3.67 8.19
C THR A 69 -3.15 -2.51 8.23
N PRO A 70 -2.29 -2.46 9.26
CA PRO A 70 -1.34 -1.36 9.42
C PRO A 70 -0.26 -1.43 8.33
N ALA A 71 0.10 -0.27 7.77
CA ALA A 71 1.27 -0.13 6.91
C ALA A 71 2.19 0.97 7.41
N ALA A 72 3.49 0.82 7.19
CA ALA A 72 4.49 1.82 7.58
C ALA A 72 5.55 1.97 6.51
N LYS A 73 6.18 3.15 6.46
CA LYS A 73 7.35 3.41 5.61
C LYS A 73 8.35 4.24 6.36
N VAL A 74 9.63 3.95 6.14
CA VAL A 74 10.74 4.85 6.42
C VAL A 74 11.64 4.90 5.19
N SER A 75 12.11 6.08 4.82
CA SER A 75 12.99 6.25 3.67
C SER A 75 13.97 7.40 3.87
N TYR A 76 15.05 7.33 3.11
CA TYR A 76 16.12 8.31 3.09
C TYR A 76 16.38 8.76 1.64
N GLU A 77 16.38 10.06 1.41
CA GLU A 77 16.72 10.66 0.12
C GLU A 77 18.21 10.49 -0.16
N VAL A 78 18.60 9.44 -0.89
CA VAL A 78 20.00 9.13 -1.24
C VAL A 78 20.55 10.16 -2.22
N THR A 79 19.74 10.53 -3.20
CA THR A 79 19.99 11.64 -4.13
C THR A 79 18.72 12.48 -4.22
N PRO A 80 18.73 13.65 -4.88
CA PRO A 80 17.48 14.35 -5.16
C PRO A 80 16.45 13.42 -5.83
N ARG A 81 16.86 12.60 -6.81
CA ARG A 81 15.90 11.80 -7.59
C ARG A 81 15.61 10.40 -7.04
N VAL A 82 16.30 9.98 -5.99
CA VAL A 82 16.23 8.60 -5.50
C VAL A 82 16.18 8.57 -3.99
N ALA A 83 15.14 7.94 -3.44
CA ALA A 83 15.08 7.55 -2.04
C ALA A 83 15.11 6.03 -1.89
N ALA A 84 15.85 5.56 -0.90
CA ALA A 84 15.87 4.16 -0.48
C ALA A 84 15.11 4.04 0.83
N GLY A 85 14.32 2.98 0.99
CA GLY A 85 13.50 2.82 2.17
C GLY A 85 13.10 1.40 2.48
N LEU A 86 12.36 1.27 3.57
CA LEU A 86 11.67 0.07 3.99
C LEU A 86 10.18 0.37 4.09
N GLU A 87 9.37 -0.51 3.54
CA GLU A 87 7.92 -0.52 3.72
C GLU A 87 7.51 -1.78 4.47
N TYR A 88 6.55 -1.64 5.39
CA TYR A 88 5.94 -2.72 6.13
C TYR A 88 4.45 -2.76 5.85
N TYR A 89 3.91 -3.97 5.74
CA TYR A 89 2.49 -4.24 5.55
C TYR A 89 2.05 -5.36 6.48
N GLY A 90 1.05 -5.08 7.30
CA GLY A 90 0.43 -6.05 8.20
C GLY A 90 -1.02 -6.34 7.83
N ASP A 91 -1.46 -7.55 8.13
CA ASP A 91 -2.86 -7.94 8.31
C ASP A 91 -2.95 -8.79 9.56
N ILE A 92 -3.54 -8.25 10.62
CA ILE A 92 -3.66 -8.93 11.90
C ILE A 92 -5.07 -9.50 12.16
N GLY A 93 -5.95 -9.42 11.16
CA GLY A 93 -7.33 -9.87 11.27
C GLY A 93 -8.26 -8.87 11.96
N PRO A 94 -9.46 -9.34 12.38
CA PRO A 94 -10.49 -8.52 13.01
C PRO A 94 -10.04 -7.85 14.30
N ILE A 95 -10.43 -6.59 14.52
CA ILE A 95 -10.07 -5.84 15.74
C ILE A 95 -10.69 -6.40 17.02
N ASP A 96 -11.84 -7.06 16.92
CA ASP A 96 -12.53 -7.72 18.03
C ASP A 96 -11.99 -9.13 18.31
N ARG A 97 -11.24 -9.70 17.36
CA ARG A 97 -10.61 -11.01 17.45
C ARG A 97 -9.36 -11.08 16.59
N ILE A 98 -8.28 -10.51 17.13
CA ILE A 98 -6.96 -10.54 16.50
C ILE A 98 -6.54 -11.98 16.23
N ASP A 99 -6.06 -12.23 15.01
CA ASP A 99 -5.62 -13.56 14.59
C ASP A 99 -4.36 -13.99 15.37
N ARG A 100 -4.09 -15.30 15.42
CA ARG A 100 -2.89 -15.80 16.09
C ARG A 100 -1.65 -15.30 15.33
N PRO A 101 -0.51 -14.98 15.99
CA PRO A 101 0.66 -14.40 15.31
C PRO A 101 1.14 -15.15 14.06
N ARG A 102 1.02 -16.50 14.04
CA ARG A 102 1.38 -17.34 12.90
C ARG A 102 0.41 -17.24 11.70
N ASP A 103 -0.84 -16.86 11.98
CA ASP A 103 -1.94 -16.72 11.02
C ASP A 103 -2.08 -15.26 10.54
N GLN A 104 -1.48 -14.30 11.25
CA GLN A 104 -1.30 -12.91 10.80
C GLN A 104 -0.34 -12.84 9.62
N GLN A 105 -0.46 -11.80 8.80
CA GLN A 105 0.44 -11.53 7.69
C GLN A 105 1.30 -10.31 7.98
N HIS A 106 2.60 -10.44 7.75
CA HIS A 106 3.58 -9.39 7.92
C HIS A 106 4.58 -9.45 6.77
N LEU A 107 4.59 -8.42 5.93
CA LEU A 107 5.51 -8.29 4.81
C LEU A 107 6.40 -7.07 5.02
N VAL A 108 7.69 -7.22 4.69
CA VAL A 108 8.66 -6.12 4.67
C VAL A 108 9.28 -6.03 3.29
N PHE A 109 9.37 -4.82 2.75
CA PHE A 109 9.92 -4.51 1.43
C PHE A 109 11.07 -3.50 1.57
N PRO A 110 12.32 -3.85 1.25
CA PRO A 110 13.25 -2.86 0.70
C PRO A 110 12.65 -2.25 -0.57
N VAL A 111 12.65 -0.92 -0.63
CA VAL A 111 12.09 -0.16 -1.75
C VAL A 111 13.05 0.93 -2.25
N LEU A 112 12.91 1.25 -3.53
CA LEU A 112 13.46 2.45 -4.15
C LEU A 112 12.32 3.28 -4.71
N ASP A 113 12.28 4.56 -4.33
CA ASP A 113 11.43 5.58 -4.95
C ASP A 113 12.29 6.42 -5.89
N ILE A 114 11.91 6.48 -7.16
CA ILE A 114 12.68 7.11 -8.23
C ILE A 114 11.81 8.16 -8.92
N ASP A 115 12.26 9.40 -8.89
CA ASP A 115 11.73 10.50 -9.69
C ASP A 115 12.34 10.44 -11.09
N LEU A 116 11.53 10.05 -12.08
CA LEU A 116 11.94 9.91 -13.49
C LEU A 116 11.74 11.20 -14.29
N GLY A 117 11.44 12.31 -13.61
CA GLY A 117 11.24 13.62 -14.21
C GLY A 117 9.86 14.20 -13.87
N PRO A 118 9.46 15.28 -14.55
CA PRO A 118 8.36 16.13 -14.08
C PRO A 118 7.00 15.40 -14.01
N ARG A 119 6.83 14.32 -14.79
CA ARG A 119 5.57 13.57 -14.86
C ARG A 119 5.62 12.15 -14.34
N TRP A 120 6.80 11.55 -14.23
CA TRP A 120 6.94 10.11 -14.06
C TRP A 120 7.58 9.79 -12.72
N GLU A 121 7.01 8.81 -12.02
CA GLU A 121 7.55 8.27 -10.77
C GLU A 121 7.53 6.74 -10.80
N LEU A 122 8.52 6.12 -10.16
CA LEU A 122 8.65 4.68 -10.04
C LEU A 122 8.92 4.31 -8.58
N ASN A 123 8.16 3.38 -8.04
CA ASN A 123 8.45 2.72 -6.78
C ASN A 123 8.64 1.23 -7.06
N ILE A 124 9.77 0.67 -6.67
CA ILE A 124 10.10 -0.75 -6.85
C ILE A 124 10.51 -1.35 -5.51
N GLY A 125 10.10 -2.58 -5.24
CA GLY A 125 10.51 -3.30 -4.05
C GLY A 125 10.42 -4.81 -4.18
N ALA A 126 11.22 -5.52 -3.39
CA ALA A 126 11.20 -6.97 -3.29
C ALA A 126 11.00 -7.35 -1.82
N GLY A 127 9.79 -7.77 -1.47
CA GLY A 127 9.38 -8.02 -0.09
C GLY A 127 9.39 -9.48 0.30
N ALA A 128 9.59 -9.71 1.59
CA ALA A 128 9.59 -11.02 2.21
C ALA A 128 8.54 -11.11 3.32
N GLY A 129 7.90 -12.26 3.44
CA GLY A 129 6.98 -12.59 4.53
C GLY A 129 7.72 -12.95 5.81
N LEU A 130 7.25 -12.43 6.94
CA LEU A 130 7.82 -12.67 8.27
C LEU A 130 7.08 -13.77 9.05
N THR A 131 5.90 -14.19 8.58
CA THR A 131 5.07 -15.22 9.21
C THR A 131 4.66 -16.29 8.22
N SER A 132 4.15 -17.43 8.72
CA SER A 132 3.59 -18.49 7.88
C SER A 132 2.32 -18.08 7.14
N GLY A 133 1.64 -17.03 7.59
CA GLY A 133 0.49 -16.43 6.92
C GLY A 133 0.85 -15.56 5.71
N SER A 134 2.12 -15.18 5.55
CA SER A 134 2.58 -14.32 4.45
C SER A 134 3.15 -15.10 3.28
N ASP A 135 2.95 -14.56 2.07
CA ASP A 135 3.73 -14.97 0.90
C ASP A 135 5.23 -14.78 1.17
N ARG A 136 6.03 -15.78 0.77
CA ARG A 136 7.47 -15.80 1.07
C ARG A 136 8.26 -14.70 0.35
N LEU A 137 7.87 -14.40 -0.89
CA LEU A 137 8.54 -13.42 -1.74
C LEU A 137 7.50 -12.73 -2.62
N ILE A 138 7.50 -11.41 -2.61
CA ILE A 138 6.66 -10.56 -3.47
C ILE A 138 7.54 -9.53 -4.14
N VAL A 139 7.40 -9.35 -5.45
CA VAL A 139 7.99 -8.20 -6.15
C VAL A 139 6.89 -7.20 -6.45
N LYS A 140 7.15 -5.93 -6.15
CA LYS A 140 6.25 -4.80 -6.32
C LYS A 140 6.88 -3.78 -7.25
N VAL A 141 6.11 -3.32 -8.23
CA VAL A 141 6.45 -2.19 -9.10
C VAL A 141 5.21 -1.29 -9.22
N ILE A 142 5.34 -0.03 -8.86
CA ILE A 142 4.32 1.01 -9.05
C ILE A 142 4.91 2.06 -9.98
N PHE A 143 4.21 2.32 -11.08
CA PHE A 143 4.56 3.34 -12.04
C PHE A 143 3.48 4.41 -12.07
N GLY A 144 3.85 5.66 -11.83
CA GLY A 144 2.93 6.79 -11.74
C GLY A 144 3.16 7.81 -12.85
N TYR A 145 2.06 8.34 -13.38
CA TYR A 145 2.06 9.45 -14.33
C TYR A 145 1.20 10.61 -13.82
N ARG A 146 1.73 11.83 -13.90
CA ARG A 146 1.01 13.06 -13.53
C ARG A 146 0.34 13.71 -14.74
N PHE A 147 -0.99 13.78 -14.70
CA PHE A 147 -1.81 14.53 -15.65
C PHE A 147 -1.90 16.01 -15.27
N GLY A 148 -2.12 16.86 -16.27
CA GLY A 148 -2.27 18.31 -16.09
C GLY A 148 -1.03 19.13 -16.49
N PRO A 149 -1.10 20.47 -16.29
CA PRO A 149 -0.01 21.39 -16.56
C PRO A 149 1.23 21.03 -15.73
N LEU A 150 2.41 21.20 -16.33
CA LEU A 150 3.65 21.09 -15.57
C LEU A 150 3.80 22.31 -14.65
N PRO A 151 4.44 22.16 -13.48
CA PRO A 151 4.84 23.31 -12.67
C PRO A 151 5.70 24.28 -13.50
N GLU A 152 5.60 25.59 -13.23
CA GLU A 152 6.39 26.61 -13.95
C GLU A 152 7.91 26.37 -13.86
N ARG A 153 8.67 26.91 -14.82
CA ARG A 153 10.14 26.70 -14.95
C ARG A 153 10.96 27.18 -13.74
N SER A 154 10.44 28.06 -12.90
CA SER A 154 11.06 28.42 -11.61
C SER A 154 11.00 27.27 -10.59
N ALA A 155 10.06 26.34 -10.72
CA ALA A 155 9.98 25.10 -9.96
C ALA A 155 10.82 23.95 -10.58
N LEU A 156 11.41 24.13 -11.78
CA LEU A 156 12.33 23.16 -12.40
C LEU A 156 13.71 23.11 -11.70
N ALA A 157 14.00 24.06 -10.81
CA ALA A 157 14.97 23.86 -9.72
C ALA A 157 14.36 22.90 -8.67
N TYR A 158 14.03 21.68 -9.07
CA TYR A 158 13.44 20.67 -8.22
C TYR A 158 14.54 20.07 -7.31
N PRO A 159 14.53 20.26 -5.97
CA PRO A 159 14.91 19.16 -5.13
C PRO A 159 13.79 18.13 -5.35
N SER A 160 14.07 17.09 -6.14
CA SER A 160 13.17 15.95 -6.31
C SER A 160 12.88 15.41 -4.91
N ARG A 161 11.63 15.55 -4.50
CA ARG A 161 11.20 15.30 -3.10
C ARG A 161 9.86 14.57 -3.05
N ALA A 162 9.06 14.65 -4.12
CA ALA A 162 7.73 14.06 -4.19
C ALA A 162 7.74 12.53 -4.14
N ALA A 163 8.71 11.89 -4.81
CA ALA A 163 8.84 10.43 -4.79
C ALA A 163 9.22 9.91 -3.39
N ALA A 164 10.06 10.66 -2.66
CA ALA A 164 10.54 10.30 -1.33
C ALA A 164 9.53 10.56 -0.20
N THR A 165 8.53 11.41 -0.42
CA THR A 165 7.53 11.79 0.58
C THR A 165 6.15 11.22 0.23
N LYS A 166 6.08 9.92 0.01
CA LYS A 166 4.83 9.23 -0.28
C LYS A 166 4.62 8.11 0.74
N PRO A 167 3.48 8.07 1.44
CA PRO A 167 3.16 6.98 2.35
C PRO A 167 3.10 5.66 1.56
N PRO A 168 3.29 4.51 2.22
CA PRO A 168 3.22 3.22 1.54
C PRO A 168 1.83 3.08 0.89
N GLY A 169 1.81 2.83 -0.42
CA GLY A 169 0.57 2.56 -1.15
C GLY A 169 -0.05 1.23 -0.73
N ARG A 170 -1.27 0.93 -1.16
CA ARG A 170 -1.94 -0.35 -0.85
C ARG A 170 -1.28 -1.52 -1.59
N ILE A 171 -1.08 -2.65 -0.91
CA ILE A 171 -0.93 -3.94 -1.59
C ILE A 171 -2.36 -4.51 -1.74
N PRO A 172 -2.84 -4.84 -2.96
CA PRO A 172 -4.17 -5.39 -3.14
C PRO A 172 -4.40 -6.64 -2.29
N HIS A 173 -5.58 -6.72 -1.65
CA HIS A 173 -6.04 -7.89 -0.87
C HIS A 173 -5.92 -9.23 -1.60
N ALA A 174 -6.05 -9.22 -2.93
CA ALA A 174 -5.89 -10.39 -3.77
C ALA A 174 -4.48 -11.04 -3.66
N LEU A 175 -3.48 -10.30 -3.17
CA LEU A 175 -2.12 -10.81 -2.90
C LEU A 175 -1.96 -11.33 -1.46
N PHE A 176 -2.84 -10.94 -0.52
CA PHE A 176 -2.81 -11.46 0.85
C PHE A 176 -3.55 -12.81 0.98
N HIS A 177 -4.41 -13.17 0.04
CA HIS A 177 -5.12 -14.45 0.14
C HIS A 177 -4.30 -15.64 -0.37
N HIS A 178 -3.71 -16.38 0.58
CA HIS A 178 -3.57 -17.82 0.46
C HIS A 178 -3.86 -18.55 1.79
N ARG A 179 -4.71 -19.58 1.70
CA ARG A 179 -5.05 -20.62 2.69
C ARG A 179 -6.20 -20.33 3.66
N HIS A 180 -7.42 -20.32 3.13
CA HIS A 180 -8.53 -20.99 3.81
C HIS A 180 -9.55 -21.56 2.81
N HIS A 181 -9.11 -22.39 1.86
CA HIS A 181 -10.01 -23.32 1.17
C HIS A 181 -9.29 -24.64 0.87
N PRO A 182 -9.69 -25.76 1.51
CA PRO A 182 -9.36 -27.07 1.01
C PRO A 182 -10.23 -27.32 -0.23
N GLY A 183 -9.67 -27.16 -1.43
CA GLY A 183 -10.35 -27.56 -2.67
C GLY A 183 -10.18 -26.65 -3.90
N ALA A 184 -9.48 -25.52 -3.82
CA ALA A 184 -9.30 -24.65 -4.98
C ALA A 184 -7.95 -24.90 -5.68
N ASP A 185 -8.03 -25.27 -6.96
CA ASP A 185 -6.90 -25.68 -7.81
C ASP A 185 -5.87 -24.55 -7.98
N ALA A 186 -4.64 -24.79 -7.54
CA ALA A 186 -3.57 -23.80 -7.42
C ALA A 186 -3.22 -23.11 -8.74
N ARG A 187 -3.44 -23.78 -9.89
CA ARG A 187 -3.14 -23.24 -11.23
C ARG A 187 -4.15 -22.18 -11.71
N ALA A 188 -5.40 -22.23 -11.25
CA ALA A 188 -6.41 -21.23 -11.60
C ALA A 188 -6.16 -19.89 -10.89
N HIS A 189 -5.59 -19.95 -9.68
CA HIS A 189 -5.27 -18.77 -8.87
C HIS A 189 -4.08 -17.97 -9.41
N GLU A 190 -3.08 -18.64 -10.00
CA GLU A 190 -1.89 -17.98 -10.58
C GLU A 190 -2.25 -17.11 -11.79
N HIS A 191 -3.15 -17.60 -12.66
CA HIS A 191 -3.64 -16.85 -13.82
C HIS A 191 -4.51 -15.63 -13.44
N ALA A 192 -5.22 -15.68 -12.32
CA ALA A 192 -5.98 -14.54 -11.79
C ALA A 192 -5.07 -13.47 -11.18
N ARG A 193 -3.97 -13.87 -10.53
CA ARG A 193 -2.97 -12.98 -9.92
C ARG A 193 -2.26 -12.09 -10.95
N VAL A 194 -1.82 -12.66 -12.07
CA VAL A 194 -1.19 -11.89 -13.17
C VAL A 194 -2.17 -10.88 -13.78
N ARG A 195 -3.46 -11.24 -13.90
CA ARG A 195 -4.48 -10.33 -14.46
C ARG A 195 -4.90 -9.22 -13.51
N ALA A 196 -4.93 -9.45 -12.20
CA ALA A 196 -5.26 -8.43 -11.21
C ALA A 196 -4.17 -7.34 -11.11
N VAL A 197 -2.88 -7.73 -11.18
CA VAL A 197 -1.75 -6.79 -11.24
C VAL A 197 -1.80 -5.93 -12.52
N LEU A 198 -2.18 -6.52 -13.65
CA LEU A 198 -2.33 -5.80 -14.92
C LEU A 198 -3.58 -4.89 -14.98
N ALA A 199 -4.65 -5.21 -14.24
CA ALA A 199 -5.85 -4.38 -14.19
C ALA A 199 -5.69 -3.13 -13.30
N ALA A 200 -4.84 -3.18 -12.27
CA ALA A 200 -4.48 -2.03 -11.46
C ALA A 200 -3.62 -1.00 -12.23
N ALA A 201 -2.94 -1.42 -13.31
CA ALA A 201 -2.17 -0.55 -14.20
C ALA A 201 -3.01 0.13 -15.30
N ARG A 202 -4.35 -0.07 -15.33
CA ARG A 202 -5.26 0.48 -16.35
C ARG A 202 -6.29 1.49 -15.79
N ARG A 203 -6.03 2.13 -14.66
CA ARG A 203 -6.83 3.24 -14.16
C ARG A 203 -5.98 4.49 -13.98
#